data_AF-A0A914VBJ7-F1
#
_entry.id   AF-A0A914VBJ7-F1
#
_cell.length_a   1.000
_cell.length_b   1.000
_cell.length_c   1.000
_cell.angle_alpha   90.00
_cell.angle_beta   90.00
_cell.angle_gamma   90.00
#
_symmetry.space_group_name_H-M   'P 1'
#
loop_
_entity.id
_entity.type
_entity.pdbx_description
1 polymer ?
#
loop_
_entity_poly.entity_id
_entity_poly.type
_entity_poly.pdbx_seq_one_letter_code
_entity_poly.pdbx_strand_id
1 'polypeptide(L)' 'MPFFHIGADEAFQVGMCQKDIDLMRSKLDGSRERLMLRHIATIAKHVTSQIKNTKVLMWHDMLNNVDNAMLKEFQ' A
#
# COMPACT_ATOMS: atom_id res chain seq x y z
N MET A 1 1.37 -21.58 -5.63
CA MET A 1 1.86 -20.33 -6.27
C MET A 1 2.65 -19.56 -5.22
N PRO A 2 3.98 -19.75 -5.14
CA PRO A 2 4.79 -19.26 -4.01
C PRO A 2 4.91 -17.73 -3.96
N PHE A 3 4.72 -17.06 -5.09
CA PHE A 3 4.79 -15.60 -5.21
C PHE A 3 3.61 -15.08 -6.03
N PHE A 4 3.14 -13.88 -5.69
CA PHE A 4 2.10 -13.16 -6.42
C PHE A 4 2.52 -11.69 -6.55
N HIS A 5 2.65 -11.18 -7.77
CA HIS A 5 3.04 -9.79 -8.02
C HIS A 5 1.81 -8.91 -8.20
N ILE A 6 1.71 -7.80 -7.45
CA ILE A 6 0.55 -6.88 -7.49
C ILE A 6 0.77 -5.66 -8.38
N GLY A 7 1.94 -5.53 -9.01
CA GLY A 7 2.29 -4.36 -9.81
C GLY A 7 2.63 -3.19 -8.90
N ALA A 8 1.74 -2.19 -8.89
CA ALA A 8 1.86 -0.93 -8.17
C ALA A 8 2.98 -0.02 -8.69
N ASP A 9 3.20 -0.01 -10.01
CA ASP A 9 4.03 0.96 -10.71
C ASP A 9 3.26 2.24 -11.08
N GLU A 10 3.94 3.38 -11.03
CA GLU A 10 3.52 4.68 -11.57
C GLU A 10 2.15 5.20 -11.09
N ALA A 11 1.70 4.77 -9.91
CA ALA A 11 0.43 5.17 -9.29
C ALA A 11 0.50 6.58 -8.64
N PHE A 12 0.97 7.58 -9.40
CA PHE A 12 1.27 8.93 -8.91
C PHE A 12 0.06 9.82 -8.64
N GLN A 13 -1.16 9.31 -8.79
CA GLN A 13 -2.41 10.05 -8.52
C GLN A 13 -3.13 9.58 -7.24
N VAL A 14 -2.58 8.61 -6.50
CA VAL A 14 -3.08 8.22 -5.18
C VAL A 14 -3.19 9.46 -4.28
N GLY A 15 -4.33 9.67 -3.61
CA GLY A 15 -4.50 10.86 -2.75
C GLY A 15 -5.17 12.06 -3.42
N MET A 16 -5.47 12.00 -4.73
CA MET A 16 -6.05 13.14 -5.46
C MET A 16 -7.58 13.17 -5.46
N CYS A 17 -8.25 12.03 -5.28
CA CYS A 17 -9.71 11.99 -5.28
C CYS A 17 -10.30 12.42 -3.93
N GLN A 18 -11.53 12.92 -3.91
CA GLN A 18 -12.14 13.44 -2.68
C GLN A 18 -12.21 12.39 -1.56
N LYS A 19 -12.48 11.13 -1.90
CA LYS A 19 -12.53 10.03 -0.92
C LYS A 19 -11.18 9.79 -0.26
N ASP A 20 -10.10 9.91 -1.02
CA ASP A 20 -8.75 9.77 -0.49
C ASP A 20 -8.41 10.94 0.42
N ILE A 21 -8.75 12.16 0.00
CA ILE A 21 -8.55 13.39 0.78
C ILE A 21 -9.27 13.28 2.14
N ASP A 22 -10.53 12.85 2.13
CA ASP A 22 -11.33 12.70 3.34
C ASP A 22 -10.75 11.61 4.28
N LEU A 23 -10.31 10.50 3.71
CA LEU A 23 -9.68 9.42 4.46
C LEU A 23 -8.34 9.83 5.06
N MET A 24 -7.51 10.54 4.29
CA MET A 24 -6.22 11.03 4.77
C MET A 24 -6.39 11.98 5.95
N ARG A 25 -7.31 12.95 5.83
CA ARG A 25 -7.60 13.93 6.89
C ARG A 25 -8.17 13.29 8.16
N SER A 26 -9.02 12.28 8.01
CA SER A 26 -9.74 11.70 9.15
C SER A 26 -8.99 10.59 9.88
N LYS A 27 -8.08 9.86 9.21
CA LYS A 27 -7.53 8.62 9.76
C LYS A 27 -6.02 8.41 9.55
N LEU A 28 -5.36 9.25 8.75
CA LEU A 28 -3.98 8.99 8.31
C LEU A 28 -3.10 10.23 8.46
N ASP A 29 -3.45 11.13 9.37
CA ASP A 29 -2.69 12.36 9.68
C ASP A 29 -2.39 13.22 8.45
N GLY A 30 -3.25 13.17 7.44
CA GLY A 30 -3.04 13.85 6.16
C GLY A 30 -1.94 13.25 5.27
N SER A 31 -1.37 12.09 5.62
CA SER A 31 -0.27 11.47 4.88
C SER A 31 -0.76 10.62 3.71
N ARG A 32 -0.22 10.95 2.53
CA ARG A 32 -0.41 10.21 1.30
C ARG A 32 0.34 8.87 1.31
N GLU A 33 1.49 8.83 1.96
CA GLU A 33 2.29 7.61 2.16
C GLU A 33 1.51 6.60 2.99
N ARG A 34 0.91 7.04 4.10
CA ARG A 34 0.04 6.19 4.93
C ARG A 34 -1.19 5.67 4.14
N LEU A 35 -1.77 6.48 3.26
CA LEU A 35 -2.88 6.05 2.40
C LEU A 35 -2.46 4.93 1.44
N MET A 36 -1.34 5.15 0.75
CA MET A 36 -0.74 4.18 -0.17
C MET A 36 -0.37 2.87 0.56
N LEU A 37 0.37 2.95 1.68
CA LEU A 37 0.77 1.78 2.45
C LEU A 37 -0.43 1.01 2.99
N ARG A 38 -1.47 1.71 3.46
CA ARG A 38 -2.73 1.09 3.86
C ARG A 38 -3.35 0.30 2.71
N HIS A 39 -3.38 0.86 1.50
CA HIS A 39 -3.91 0.18 0.33
C HIS A 39 -3.07 -1.07 -0.03
N ILE A 40 -1.74 -0.92 -0.11
CA ILE A 40 -0.81 -2.03 -0.38
C ILE A 40 -0.99 -3.15 0.64
N ALA A 41 -1.01 -2.84 1.94
CA ALA A 41 -1.21 -3.81 3.01
C ALA A 41 -2.58 -4.49 2.92
N THR A 42 -3.62 -3.76 2.53
CA THR A 42 -4.97 -4.32 2.32
C THR A 42 -4.98 -5.34 1.19
N ILE A 43 -4.36 -5.01 0.05
CA ILE A 43 -4.22 -5.93 -1.09
C ILE A 43 -3.37 -7.14 -0.71
N ALA A 44 -2.25 -6.94 -0.02
CA ALA A 44 -1.38 -8.04 0.40
C ALA A 44 -2.09 -9.02 1.34
N LYS A 45 -2.87 -8.51 2.29
CA LYS A 45 -3.73 -9.32 3.17
C LYS A 45 -4.81 -10.07 2.38
N HIS A 46 -5.42 -9.41 1.39
CA HIS A 46 -6.40 -10.07 0.53
C HIS A 46 -5.78 -11.22 -0.25
N VAL A 47 -4.66 -11.00 -0.95
CA VAL A 47 -3.97 -12.03 -1.75
C VAL A 47 -3.56 -13.23 -0.89
N THR A 48 -2.96 -12.99 0.28
CA THR A 48 -2.51 -14.07 1.17
C THR A 48 -3.68 -14.82 1.84
N SER A 49 -4.86 -14.20 1.95
CA SER A 49 -6.08 -14.90 2.37
C SER A 49 -6.63 -15.87 1.32
N GLN A 50 -6.42 -15.57 0.03
CA GLN A 50 -6.93 -16.39 -1.08
C GLN A 50 -5.95 -17.48 -1.51
N ILE A 51 -4.64 -17.20 -1.41
CA ILE A 51 -3.58 -18.10 -1.88
C ILE A 51 -2.70 -18.49 -0.69
N LYS A 52 -2.94 -19.68 -0.13
CA LYS A 52 -2.13 -20.22 0.97
C LYS A 52 -0.65 -20.29 0.57
N ASN A 53 0.22 -19.95 1.52
CA ASN A 53 1.69 -20.01 1.37
C ASN A 53 2.23 -19.19 0.20
N THR A 54 1.61 -18.05 -0.12
CA THR A 54 2.13 -17.09 -1.11
C THR A 54 2.83 -15.91 -0.45
N LYS A 55 3.78 -15.32 -1.16
CA LYS A 55 4.41 -14.04 -0.82
C LYS A 55 4.02 -12.99 -1.86
N VAL A 56 3.71 -11.79 -1.39
CA VAL A 56 3.33 -10.67 -2.26
C VAL A 56 4.59 -9.90 -2.67
N LEU A 57 4.69 -9.61 -3.96
CA LEU A 57 5.75 -8.81 -4.58
C LEU A 57 5.13 -7.57 -5.24
N MET A 58 5.86 -6.45 -5.27
CA MET A 58 5.45 -5.22 -5.93
C MET A 58 6.67 -4.47 -6.48
N TRP A 59 6.43 -3.53 -7.39
CA TRP A 59 7.46 -2.61 -7.85
C TRP A 59 7.93 -1.68 -6.71
N HIS A 60 9.21 -1.30 -6.75
CA HIS A 60 9.84 -0.52 -5.68
C HIS A 60 9.54 0.98 -5.74
N ASP A 61 9.15 1.49 -6.91
CA ASP A 61 9.02 2.91 -7.23
C ASP A 61 8.08 3.66 -6.28
N MET A 62 6.95 3.03 -5.91
CA MET A 62 6.01 3.62 -4.96
C MET A 62 6.53 3.66 -3.52
N LEU A 63 7.58 2.90 -3.18
CA LEU A 63 8.18 2.87 -1.83
C LEU A 63 9.44 3.73 -1.70
N ASN A 64 9.96 4.29 -2.79
CA ASN A 64 11.24 5.03 -2.83
C ASN A 64 11.35 6.14 -1.77
N ASN A 65 10.24 6.81 -1.45
CA ASN A 65 10.21 7.95 -0.53
C ASN A 65 9.53 7.63 0.81
N VAL A 66 9.26 6.36 1.09
CA VAL A 66 8.61 5.94 2.33
C VAL A 66 9.66 5.68 3.39
N ASP A 67 9.50 6.31 4.56
CA ASP A 67 10.37 6.05 5.70
C ASP A 67 10.25 4.61 6.21
N ASN A 68 11.39 4.02 6.60
CA ASN A 68 11.46 2.65 7.09
C ASN A 68 10.70 2.45 8.40
N ALA A 69 10.59 3.47 9.26
CA ALA A 69 9.79 3.36 10.47
C ALA A 69 8.31 3.26 10.13
N MET A 70 7.85 4.06 9.16
CA MET A 70 6.47 3.99 8.65
C MET A 70 6.15 2.63 8.02
N LEU A 71 7.07 2.04 7.23
CA LEU A 71 6.88 0.71 6.63
C LEU A 71 6.58 -0.38 7.68
N LYS A 72 7.24 -0.31 8.85
CA LYS A 72 7.07 -1.30 9.92
C LYS A 72 5.69 -1.24 10.58
N GLU A 73 4.99 -0.12 10.49
CA GLU A 73 3.62 0.01 11.02
C GLU A 73 2.59 -0.81 10.20
N PHE A 74 2.94 -1.21 8.98
CA PHE A 74 2.04 -1.88 8.03
C PHE A 74 2.40 -3.35 7.72
N GLN A 75 3.36 -3.94 8.45
CA GLN A 75 3.75 -5.36 8.33
C GLN A 75 2.73 -6.32 8.94
#